data_AF-A0A924SFA0-F1
#
_entry.id   AF-A0A924SFA0-F1
#
_cell.length_a   1.000
_cell.length_b   1.000
_cell.length_c   1.000
_cell.angle_alpha   90.00
_cell.angle_beta   90.00
_cell.angle_gamma   90.00
#
_symmetry.space_group_name_H-M   'P 1'
#
loop_
_entity.id
_entity.type
_entity.pdbx_description
1 polymer ?
#
loop_
_entity_poly.entity_id
_entity_poly.type
_entity_poly.pdbx_seq_one_letter_code
_entity_poly.pdbx_strand_id
1 'polypeptide(L)'
;MTTYVYYIAERVEGAQEMQRFAHPIHVGIVSAPDHEAAYTAVLEDLRPTFADAPQHLEVRFEVLTPPRSGAGVWRHGKPIDTDITFTSAD
;
A
#
# COMPACT_ATOMS: atom_id res chain seq x y z
N MET A 1 -14.25 7.33 -8.06
CA MET A 1 -13.30 6.20 -7.99
C MET A 1 -11.92 6.80 -8.08
N THR A 2 -11.10 6.59 -7.06
CA THR A 2 -9.77 7.15 -6.88
C THR A 2 -8.77 6.05 -7.13
N THR A 3 -7.73 6.33 -7.91
CA THR A 3 -6.64 5.40 -8.16
C THR A 3 -5.52 5.67 -7.16
N TYR A 4 -5.03 4.62 -6.54
CA TYR A 4 -3.94 4.64 -5.58
C TYR A 4 -2.81 3.77 -6.11
N VAL A 5 -1.56 4.21 -5.94
CA VAL A 5 -0.43 3.29 -5.86
C VAL A 5 -0.28 2.91 -4.39
N TYR A 6 0.04 1.65 -4.14
CA TYR A 6 0.33 1.17 -2.79
C TYR A 6 1.68 0.46 -2.73
N TYR A 7 2.35 0.58 -1.60
CA TYR A 7 3.63 -0.02 -1.30
C TYR A 7 3.50 -0.83 -0.03
N ILE A 8 4.09 -2.02 -0.01
CA ILE A 8 4.12 -2.89 1.16
C ILE A 8 5.56 -3.08 1.56
N ALA A 9 5.86 -2.86 2.83
CA ALA A 9 7.16 -3.09 3.41
C ALA A 9 7.03 -3.89 4.71
N GLU A 10 8.10 -4.56 5.10
CA GLU A 10 8.19 -5.14 6.44
C GLU A 10 8.26 -4.02 7.47
N ARG A 11 7.52 -4.19 8.56
CA ARG A 11 7.62 -3.31 9.72
C ARG A 11 8.90 -3.63 10.48
N VAL A 12 9.91 -2.77 10.34
CA VAL A 12 11.16 -2.86 11.12
C VAL A 12 11.09 -1.86 12.28
N GLU A 13 11.08 -2.36 13.51
CA GLU A 13 11.10 -1.50 14.70
C GLU A 13 12.34 -0.59 14.71
N GLY A 14 12.13 0.71 14.88
CA GLY A 14 13.19 1.71 14.92
C GLY A 14 13.71 2.20 13.56
N ALA A 15 13.24 1.64 12.44
CA ALA A 15 13.56 2.15 11.11
C ALA A 15 12.79 3.44 10.81
N GLN A 16 13.45 4.42 10.19
CA GLN A 16 12.76 5.63 9.72
C GLN A 16 11.87 5.31 8.51
N GLU A 17 10.78 6.05 8.30
CA GLU A 17 9.85 5.87 7.15
C GLU A 17 10.59 5.74 5.81
N MET A 18 11.59 6.59 5.58
CA MET A 18 12.36 6.62 4.35
C MET A 18 13.21 5.37 4.13
N GLN A 19 13.55 4.64 5.20
CA GLN A 19 14.28 3.37 5.14
C GLN A 19 13.34 2.19 4.88
N ARG A 20 12.14 2.21 5.46
CA ARG A 20 11.15 1.12 5.33
C ARG A 20 10.65 0.98 3.88
N PHE A 21 10.27 2.09 3.25
CA PHE A 21 9.76 2.09 1.87
C PHE A 21 10.83 2.28 0.79
N ALA A 22 12.12 2.30 1.14
CA ALA A 22 13.20 2.30 0.15
C ALA A 22 13.26 0.98 -0.65
N HIS A 23 12.82 -0.12 -0.05
CA HIS A 23 12.82 -1.46 -0.63
C HIS A 23 11.48 -2.16 -0.34
N PRO A 24 10.39 -1.73 -0.99
CA PRO A 24 9.09 -2.38 -0.80
C PRO A 24 9.15 -3.84 -1.26
N ILE A 25 8.52 -4.72 -0.50
CA ILE A 25 8.34 -6.14 -0.83
C ILE A 25 7.37 -6.27 -2.00
N HIS A 26 6.39 -5.37 -2.07
CA HIS A 26 5.40 -5.35 -3.13
C HIS A 26 4.91 -3.93 -3.43
N VAL A 27 4.61 -3.70 -4.70
CA VAL A 27 4.06 -2.42 -5.20
C VAL A 27 2.92 -2.74 -6.16
N GLY A 28 1.78 -2.09 -5.98
CA GLY A 28 0.62 -2.30 -6.84
C GLY A 28 -0.20 -1.04 -7.05
N ILE A 29 -1.23 -1.16 -7.88
CA ILE A 29 -2.19 -0.09 -8.16
C ILE A 29 -3.59 -0.64 -7.89
N VAL A 30 -4.39 0.12 -7.14
CA VAL A 30 -5.79 -0.21 -6.85
C VAL A 30 -6.68 1.00 -7.14
N SER A 31 -7.88 0.76 -7.64
CA SER A 31 -8.90 1.81 -7.79
C SER A 31 -10.06 1.50 -6.87
N ALA A 32 -10.42 2.45 -6.01
CA ALA A 32 -11.42 2.28 -4.96
C ALA A 32 -12.27 3.57 -4.80
N PRO A 33 -13.46 3.52 -4.18
CA PRO A 33 -14.23 4.72 -3.90
C PRO A 33 -13.51 5.68 -2.93
N ASP A 34 -12.77 5.14 -1.96
CA ASP A 34 -12.03 5.87 -0.92
C ASP A 34 -10.84 5.05 -0.39
N HIS A 35 -10.12 5.61 0.59
CA HIS A 35 -8.93 5.01 1.19
C HIS A 35 -9.24 3.73 1.97
N GLU A 36 -10.38 3.66 2.65
CA GLU A 36 -10.78 2.51 3.46
C GLU A 36 -11.08 1.30 2.56
N ALA A 37 -11.78 1.54 1.45
CA ALA A 37 -12.02 0.51 0.45
C ALA A 37 -10.73 0.08 -0.27
N ALA A 38 -9.80 1.01 -0.53
CA ALA A 38 -8.47 0.67 -1.08
C ALA A 38 -7.68 -0.22 -0.10
N TYR A 39 -7.66 0.13 1.18
CA TYR A 39 -7.03 -0.64 2.24
C TYR A 39 -7.61 -2.05 2.34
N THR A 40 -8.95 -2.16 2.36
CA THR A 40 -9.65 -3.44 2.44
C THR A 40 -9.31 -4.33 1.25
N ALA A 41 -9.34 -3.78 0.04
CA ALA A 41 -9.00 -4.53 -1.17
C ALA A 41 -7.55 -5.05 -1.16
N VAL A 42 -6.60 -4.23 -0.69
CA VAL A 42 -5.19 -4.66 -0.55
C VAL A 42 -5.06 -5.72 0.54
N LEU A 43 -5.74 -5.57 1.68
CA LEU A 43 -5.70 -6.57 2.76
C LEU A 43 -6.23 -7.93 2.29
N GLU A 44 -7.34 -7.96 1.55
CA GLU A 44 -7.93 -9.17 0.99
C GLU A 44 -7.01 -9.84 -0.04
N ASP A 45 -6.34 -9.05 -0.90
CA ASP A 45 -5.40 -9.55 -1.90
C ASP A 45 -4.14 -10.17 -1.27
N LEU A 46 -3.65 -9.58 -0.17
CA LEU A 46 -2.45 -10.05 0.52
C LEU A 46 -2.70 -11.23 1.47
N ARG A 47 -3.90 -11.37 2.00
CA ARG A 47 -4.25 -12.40 2.99
C ARG A 47 -3.79 -13.81 2.59
N PRO A 48 -3.99 -14.30 1.35
CA PRO A 48 -3.52 -15.62 0.94
C PRO A 48 -1.99 -15.76 0.96
N THR A 49 -1.26 -14.66 0.75
CA THR A 49 0.21 -14.68 0.70
C THR A 49 0.82 -14.83 2.09
N PHE A 50 0.19 -14.26 3.12
CA PHE A 50 0.70 -14.24 4.50
C PHE A 50 -0.07 -15.17 5.45
N ALA A 51 -1.02 -15.96 4.96
CA ALA A 51 -1.83 -16.88 5.77
C ALA A 51 -0.97 -17.89 6.55
N ASP A 52 0.04 -18.47 5.90
CA ASP A 52 0.90 -19.51 6.51
C ASP A 52 2.06 -18.94 7.34
N ALA A 53 2.42 -17.68 7.10
CA ALA A 53 3.53 -16.99 7.77
C ALA A 53 3.14 -15.53 8.05
N PRO A 54 2.36 -15.28 9.11
CA PRO A 54 1.92 -13.93 9.45
C PRO A 54 3.13 -13.02 9.73
N GLN A 55 3.09 -11.82 9.17
CA GLN A 55 4.16 -10.83 9.30
C GLN A 55 3.58 -9.46 9.65
N HIS A 56 4.38 -8.66 10.35
CA HIS A 56 4.08 -7.25 10.57
C HIS A 56 4.50 -6.46 9.33
N LEU A 57 3.52 -5.88 8.66
CA LEU A 57 3.71 -5.12 7.43
C LEU A 57 3.23 -3.68 7.62
N GLU A 58 3.72 -2.82 6.75
CA GLU A 58 3.22 -1.47 6.61
C GLU A 58 2.78 -1.28 5.18
N VAL A 59 1.63 -0.62 5.00
CA VAL A 59 1.14 -0.21 3.70
C VAL A 59 1.15 1.30 3.59
N ARG A 60 1.70 1.81 2.49
CA ARG A 60 1.63 3.22 2.12
C ARG A 60 0.79 3.36 0.88
N PHE A 61 -0.19 4.25 0.92
CA PHE A 61 -0.99 4.63 -0.24
C PHE A 61 -0.61 6.04 -0.71
N GLU A 62 -0.55 6.22 -2.02
CA GLU A 62 -0.45 7.54 -2.63
C GLU A 62 -1.51 7.68 -3.72
N VAL A 63 -2.32 8.72 -3.64
CA VAL A 63 -3.33 9.01 -4.67
C VAL A 63 -2.63 9.36 -5.97
N LEU A 64 -2.98 8.66 -7.05
CA LEU A 64 -2.48 8.94 -8.38
C LEU A 64 -3.40 9.93 -9.10
N THR A 65 -2.83 11.04 -9.55
CA THR A 65 -3.53 12.01 -10.40
C THR A 65 -3.08 11.82 -11.84
N PRO A 66 -4.00 11.57 -12.79
CA PRO A 66 -3.64 11.42 -14.20
C PRO A 66 -3.10 12.73 -14.79
N PRO A 67 -2.32 12.65 -15.89
CA PRO A 67 -1.89 13.84 -16.61
C PRO A 67 -3.09 14.64 -17.13
N ARG A 68 -2.96 15.98 -17.13
CA ARG A 68 -4.04 16.89 -17.55
C ARG A 68 -4.41 16.74 -19.04
N SER A 69 -3.52 16.21 -19.87
CA SER A 69 -3.79 15.88 -21.28
C SER A 69 -2.79 14.84 -21.81
N GLY A 70 -3.26 13.99 -22.73
CA GLY A 70 -2.42 13.07 -23.52
C GLY A 70 -1.71 11.98 -22.71
N ALA A 71 -0.64 11.44 -23.30
CA ALA A 71 0.31 10.57 -22.60
C ALA A 71 1.25 11.44 -21.75
N GLY A 72 1.27 11.22 -20.45
CA GLY A 72 2.08 11.99 -19.51
C GLY A 72 2.31 11.25 -18.20
N VAL A 73 3.14 11.83 -17.33
CA VAL A 73 3.50 11.23 -16.05
C VAL A 73 2.37 11.41 -15.04
N TRP A 74 1.96 10.32 -14.40
CA TRP A 74 1.03 10.34 -13.29
C TRP A 74 1.69 10.95 -12.06
N ARG A 75 0.97 11.81 -11.34
CA ARG A 75 1.50 12.48 -10.16
C ARG A 75 1.07 11.76 -8.91
N HIS A 76 2.01 11.59 -8.01
CA HIS A 76 1.80 11.00 -6.70
C HIS A 76 1.34 12.10 -5.72
N GLY A 77 0.30 11.82 -4.96
CA GLY A 77 -0.20 12.65 -3.89
C GLY A 77 0.67 12.57 -2.62
N LYS A 78 0.17 13.15 -1.52
CA LYS A 78 0.80 12.94 -0.21
C LYS A 78 0.60 11.48 0.24
N PRO A 79 1.61 10.86 0.85
CA PRO A 79 1.48 9.52 1.44
C PRO A 79 0.39 9.46 2.50
N ILE A 80 -0.31 8.32 2.53
CA ILE A 80 -1.24 7.91 3.58
C ILE A 80 -0.72 6.56 4.08
N ASP A 81 -0.13 6.58 5.27
CA ASP A 81 0.50 5.40 5.87
C ASP A 81 -0.49 4.67 6.78
N THR A 82 -0.48 3.34 6.73
CA THR A 82 -1.36 2.48 7.53
C THR A 82 -0.62 1.19 7.88
N ASP A 83 -0.77 0.73 9.12
CA ASP A 83 -0.15 -0.52 9.57
C ASP A 83 -1.02 -1.72 9.19
N ILE A 84 -0.41 -2.80 8.70
CA ILE A 84 -1.08 -4.10 8.49
C ILE A 84 -0.41 -5.13 9.40
N THR A 85 -1.16 -5.72 10.31
CA THR A 85 -0.67 -6.90 11.03
C THR A 85 -1.55 -8.08 10.66
N PHE A 86 -0.98 -9.05 9.95
CA PHE A 86 -1.60 -10.36 9.82
C PHE A 86 -1.36 -11.12 11.12
N THR A 87 -2.42 -11.63 11.73
CA THR A 87 -2.31 -12.55 12.87
C THR A 87 -2.67 -13.96 12.43
N SER A 88 -2.31 -14.98 13.21
CA SER A 88 -2.70 -16.37 12.92
C SER A 88 -4.22 -16.62 12.96
N ALA A 89 -5.02 -15.61 13.29
CA ALA A 89 -6.47 -15.66 13.33
C ALA A 89 -7.14 -14.98 12.11
N ASP A 90 -6.35 -14.38 11.22
CA ASP A 90 -6.81 -13.71 9.99
C ASP A 90 -6.84 -14.63 8.77
#